data_AF-A0A126RE90-F1
#
_entry.id   AF-A0A126RE90-F1
#
_cell.length_a   1.000
_cell.length_b   1.000
_cell.length_c   1.000
_cell.angle_alpha   90.00
_cell.angle_beta   90.00
_cell.angle_gamma   90.00
#
_symmetry.space_group_name_H-M   'P 1'
#
loop_
_entity.id
_entity.type
_entity.pdbx_description
1 polymer ?
#
loop_
_entity_poly.entity_id
_entity_poly.type
_entity_poly.pdbx_seq_one_letter_code
_entity_poly.pdbx_strand_id
1 'polypeptide(L)'
;MARAEGWGDVIAAMETPYNSYSWNRLYTDVANRTYSEAEQALMDELSAKREARLAELGADNDPAFDTESDDLLIELEEEIVRPGTVERLYSAEARASGRLLIVLNHQGGINRSACSIKAQRAAPCDGDGLHSANFLDCSTT
;
A
#
# COMPACT_ATOMS: atom_id res chain seq x y z
N MET A 1 1.01 15.65 -20.59
CA MET A 1 -0.10 15.06 -19.79
C MET A 1 0.55 14.25 -18.69
N ALA A 2 0.46 14.74 -17.46
CA ALA A 2 1.18 14.20 -16.31
C ALA A 2 0.58 12.84 -15.90
N ARG A 3 1.17 11.74 -16.39
CA ARG A 3 1.05 10.41 -15.80
C ARG A 3 1.48 10.55 -14.34
N ALA A 4 0.52 10.62 -13.41
CA ALA A 4 0.83 10.90 -12.02
C ALA A 4 1.82 9.84 -11.51
N GLU A 5 3.04 10.26 -11.18
CA GLU A 5 4.01 9.52 -10.37
C GLU A 5 4.31 8.07 -10.80
N GLY A 6 4.42 7.83 -12.12
CA GLY A 6 4.82 6.52 -12.64
C GLY A 6 3.72 5.45 -12.65
N TRP A 7 2.47 5.83 -12.38
CA TRP A 7 1.32 4.94 -12.59
C TRP A 7 0.99 4.78 -14.06
N GLY A 8 0.67 3.54 -14.47
CA GLY A 8 0.23 3.22 -15.82
C GLY A 8 -1.08 3.93 -16.19
N ASP A 9 -2.04 3.92 -15.26
CA ASP A 9 -3.33 4.61 -15.39
C ASP A 9 -3.78 5.23 -14.06
N VAL A 10 -4.51 6.34 -14.10
CA VAL A 10 -5.04 7.01 -12.90
C VAL A 10 -6.49 7.38 -13.15
N ILE A 11 -7.38 6.83 -12.33
CA ILE A 11 -8.82 7.00 -12.45
C ILE A 11 -9.30 7.77 -11.22
N ALA A 12 -9.76 8.99 -11.42
CA ALA A 12 -10.43 9.78 -10.38
C ALA A 12 -11.95 9.67 -10.57
N ALA A 13 -12.67 9.30 -9.52
CA ALA A 13 -14.12 9.16 -9.55
C ALA A 13 -14.77 9.67 -8.25
N MET A 14 -16.02 10.10 -8.33
CA MET A 14 -16.82 10.45 -7.14
C MET A 14 -17.37 9.20 -6.45
N GLU A 15 -17.51 8.10 -7.18
CA GLU A 15 -18.00 6.81 -6.69
C GLU A 15 -17.10 5.70 -7.22
N THR A 16 -17.00 4.60 -6.48
CA THR A 16 -16.23 3.42 -6.91
C THR A 16 -16.85 2.84 -8.19
N PRO A 17 -16.16 2.85 -9.34
CA PRO A 17 -16.74 2.39 -10.59
C PRO A 17 -16.95 0.88 -10.56
N TYR A 18 -18.10 0.40 -11.06
CA TYR A 18 -18.47 -1.02 -10.97
C TYR A 18 -17.42 -1.97 -11.60
N ASN A 19 -16.74 -1.53 -12.66
CA ASN A 19 -15.69 -2.32 -13.28
C ASN A 19 -14.47 -2.56 -12.35
N SER A 20 -14.28 -1.78 -11.28
CA SER A 20 -13.14 -1.96 -10.37
C SER A 20 -13.21 -3.27 -9.59
N TYR A 21 -14.41 -3.85 -9.42
CA TYR A 21 -14.57 -5.17 -8.83
C TYR A 21 -13.93 -6.29 -9.67
N SER A 22 -13.69 -6.05 -10.97
CA SER A 22 -13.00 -6.99 -11.86
C SER A 22 -11.48 -6.84 -11.85
N TRP A 23 -10.94 -5.79 -11.22
CA TRP A 23 -9.51 -5.55 -11.12
C TRP A 23 -8.90 -6.31 -9.95
N ASN A 24 -7.65 -6.75 -10.09
CA ASN A 24 -6.93 -7.40 -9.01
C ASN A 24 -6.25 -6.35 -8.13
N ARG A 25 -6.24 -6.58 -6.81
CA ARG A 25 -5.57 -5.68 -5.88
C ARG A 25 -4.05 -5.81 -6.02
N LEU A 26 -3.36 -4.68 -6.13
CA LEU A 26 -1.91 -4.66 -6.00
C LEU A 26 -1.54 -4.70 -4.52
N TYR A 27 -0.62 -5.59 -4.17
CA TYR A 27 -0.07 -5.67 -2.83
C TYR A 27 1.09 -4.69 -2.68
N THR A 28 1.21 -4.12 -1.49
CA THR A 28 2.28 -3.18 -1.17
C THR A 28 3.61 -3.93 -1.08
N ASP A 29 4.66 -3.40 -1.70
CA ASP A 29 6.02 -3.93 -1.58
C ASP A 29 6.71 -3.43 -0.29
N VAL A 30 6.41 -2.19 0.12
CA VAL A 30 6.86 -1.61 1.40
C VAL A 30 5.75 -0.74 1.99
N ALA A 31 5.32 -1.04 3.21
CA ALA A 31 4.47 -0.13 3.98
C ALA A 31 5.39 0.81 4.77
N ASN A 32 5.55 2.05 4.28
CA ASN A 32 6.33 3.04 5.01
C ASN A 32 5.39 3.91 5.83
N ARG A 33 5.77 4.18 7.07
CA ARG A 33 5.00 5.07 7.93
C ARG A 33 5.63 6.45 7.89
N THR A 34 4.88 7.41 7.38
CA THR A 34 5.33 8.79 7.30
C THR A 34 4.81 9.52 8.53
N TYR A 35 5.73 10.00 9.36
CA TYR A 35 5.45 10.88 10.50
C TYR A 35 5.56 12.34 10.04
N SER A 36 4.63 13.20 10.44
CA SER A 36 4.85 14.66 10.37
C SER A 36 5.97 15.09 11.33
N GLU A 37 6.52 16.30 11.20
CA GLU A 37 7.56 16.80 12.13
C GLU A 37 7.10 16.75 13.60
N ALA A 38 5.83 17.03 13.87
CA ALA A 38 5.25 16.95 15.20
C ALA A 38 5.11 15.50 15.70
N GLU A 39 4.69 14.58 14.81
CA GLU A 39 4.64 13.15 15.14
C GLU A 39 6.04 12.56 15.30
N GLN A 40 7.01 13.03 14.54
CA GLN A 40 8.39 12.58 14.63
C GLN A 40 9.01 13.02 15.96
N ALA A 41 8.80 14.28 16.37
CA ALA A 41 9.20 14.75 17.70
C ALA A 41 8.52 13.96 18.83
N LEU A 42 7.25 13.57 18.65
CA LEU A 42 6.54 12.71 19.59
C LEU A 42 7.12 11.29 19.63
N MET A 43 7.47 10.71 18.48
CA MET A 43 8.13 9.41 18.39
C MET A 43 9.53 9.40 19.00
N ASP A 44 10.30 10.47 18.80
CA ASP A 44 11.60 10.67 19.44
C ASP A 44 11.43 10.79 20.98
N GLU A 45 10.41 11.51 21.45
CA GLU A 45 10.09 11.61 22.88
C GLU A 45 9.70 10.25 23.49
N LEU A 46 8.84 9.49 22.81
CA LEU A 46 8.40 8.16 23.26
C LEU A 46 9.55 7.16 23.26
N SER A 47 10.41 7.21 22.25
CA SER A 47 11.62 6.36 22.19
C SER A 47 12.57 6.69 23.34
N ALA A 48 12.81 7.98 23.61
CA ALA A 48 13.63 8.41 24.74
C ALA A 48 13.04 8.00 26.09
N LYS A 49 11.70 8.04 26.25
CA LYS A 49 11.01 7.55 27.45
C LYS A 49 11.17 6.04 27.62
N ARG A 50 11.07 5.27 26.54
CA ARG A 50 11.30 3.81 26.53
C ARG A 50 12.74 3.48 26.94
N GLU A 51 13.72 4.17 26.36
CA GLU A 51 15.14 3.99 26.70
C GLU A 51 15.42 4.35 28.16
N ALA A 52 14.87 5.45 28.66
CA ALA A 52 14.98 5.84 30.06
C ALA A 52 14.37 4.77 30.99
N ARG A 53 13.19 4.23 30.64
CA ARG A 53 12.52 3.18 31.42
C ARG A 53 13.32 1.88 31.43
N LEU A 54 13.91 1.48 30.29
CA LEU A 54 14.80 0.32 30.21
C LEU A 54 16.06 0.52 31.07
N ALA A 55 16.65 1.72 31.07
CA ALA A 55 17.79 2.04 31.92
C ALA A 55 17.44 2.02 33.43
N GLU A 56 16.26 2.52 33.82
CA GLU A 56 15.77 2.42 35.21
C GLU A 56 15.57 0.97 35.67
N LEU A 57 15.14 0.10 34.76
CA LEU A 57 14.97 -1.34 35.02
C LEU A 57 16.30 -2.12 34.96
N GLY A 58 17.41 -1.47 34.59
CA GLY A 58 18.71 -2.11 34.41
C GLY A 58 18.75 -3.07 33.20
N ALA A 59 17.86 -2.88 32.24
CA ALA A 59 17.61 -3.75 31.10
C ALA A 59 18.02 -3.15 29.76
N ASP A 60 18.68 -1.98 29.75
CA ASP A 60 19.06 -1.26 28.53
C ASP A 60 20.00 -2.07 27.60
N ASN A 61 20.72 -3.05 28.13
CA ASN A 61 21.58 -3.96 27.39
C ASN A 61 21.25 -5.45 27.59
N ASP A 62 20.11 -5.79 28.19
CA ASP A 62 19.73 -7.18 28.45
C ASP A 62 18.73 -7.69 27.40
N PRO A 63 19.17 -8.46 26.39
CA PRO A 63 18.29 -8.97 25.34
C PRO A 63 17.37 -10.12 25.83
N ALA A 64 17.54 -10.57 27.07
CA ALA A 64 16.69 -11.58 27.71
C ALA A 64 15.60 -10.94 28.60
N PHE A 65 15.60 -9.61 28.72
CA PHE A 65 14.62 -8.88 29.50
C PHE A 65 13.27 -8.92 28.81
N ASP A 66 12.29 -9.44 29.55
CA ASP A 66 10.91 -9.53 29.09
C ASP A 66 10.25 -8.16 29.21
N THR A 67 10.18 -7.42 28.10
CA THR A 67 9.55 -6.09 28.07
C THR A 67 8.04 -6.15 28.33
N GLU A 68 7.43 -7.33 28.18
CA GLU A 68 6.03 -7.62 28.51
C GLU A 68 5.79 -7.76 30.03
N SER A 69 6.85 -7.72 30.85
CA SER A 69 6.74 -7.76 32.30
C SER A 69 6.55 -6.39 32.96
N ASP A 70 6.68 -5.28 32.20
CA ASP A 70 6.47 -3.90 32.69
C ASP A 70 5.32 -3.21 31.94
N ASP A 71 4.23 -2.92 32.65
CA ASP A 71 3.02 -2.28 32.08
C ASP A 71 3.33 -0.95 31.38
N LEU A 72 4.33 -0.18 31.86
CA LEU A 72 4.69 1.11 31.26
C LEU A 72 5.48 0.95 29.96
N LEU A 73 6.35 -0.08 29.85
CA LEU A 73 7.01 -0.41 28.59
C LEU A 73 6.00 -0.91 27.55
N ILE A 74 5.04 -1.73 27.94
CA ILE A 74 3.96 -2.17 27.04
C ILE A 74 3.19 -0.96 26.51
N GLU A 75 2.76 -0.06 27.39
CA GLU A 75 2.02 1.15 27.01
C GLU A 75 2.83 2.03 26.05
N LEU A 76 4.13 2.21 26.31
CA LEU A 76 5.03 2.96 25.43
C LEU A 76 5.22 2.28 24.08
N GLU A 77 5.35 0.95 24.02
CA GLU A 77 5.48 0.20 22.75
C GLU A 77 4.18 0.26 21.93
N GLU A 78 3.02 0.14 22.57
CA GLU A 78 1.73 0.34 21.91
C GLU A 78 1.58 1.78 21.38
N GLU A 79 2.02 2.77 22.14
CA GLU A 79 1.96 4.17 21.74
C GLU A 79 2.95 4.49 20.60
N ILE A 80 4.14 3.89 20.59
CA ILE A 80 5.11 3.95 19.47
C ILE A 80 4.52 3.33 18.19
N VAL A 81 3.71 2.28 18.31
CA VAL A 81 3.07 1.61 17.17
C VAL A 81 1.82 2.37 16.68
N ARG A 82 1.39 3.46 17.34
CA ARG A 82 0.10 4.12 17.05
C ARG A 82 0.12 5.31 16.06
N PRO A 83 1.06 6.26 16.08
CA PRO A 83 0.99 7.47 15.24
C PRO A 83 1.56 7.26 13.83
N GLY A 84 1.12 8.04 12.84
CA GLY A 84 1.67 8.02 11.48
C GLY A 84 0.73 7.46 10.40
N THR A 85 0.74 8.12 9.24
CA THR A 85 0.07 7.66 8.02
C THR A 85 0.85 6.55 7.32
N VAL A 86 0.19 5.43 7.04
CA VAL A 86 0.79 4.35 6.25
C VAL A 86 0.74 4.72 4.76
N GLU A 87 1.87 5.18 4.22
CA GLU A 87 2.04 5.32 2.78
C GLU A 87 2.41 3.97 2.17
N ARG A 88 1.58 3.52 1.23
CA ARG A 88 1.80 2.27 0.50
C ARG A 88 2.75 2.54 -0.66
N LEU A 89 3.97 2.05 -0.56
CA LEU A 89 4.94 2.08 -1.66
C LEU A 89 4.80 0.80 -2.49
N TYR A 90 4.62 0.99 -3.79
CA TYR A 90 4.56 -0.07 -4.79
C TYR A 90 5.84 -0.02 -5.61
N SER A 91 6.39 -1.17 -5.99
CA SER A 91 7.52 -1.25 -6.91
C SER A 91 7.23 -0.46 -8.21
N ALA A 92 8.29 0.08 -8.83
CA ALA A 92 8.16 0.87 -10.06
C ALA A 92 7.47 0.08 -11.19
N GLU A 93 7.76 -1.22 -11.29
CA GLU A 93 7.13 -2.13 -12.24
C GLU A 93 5.62 -2.32 -11.95
N ALA A 94 5.24 -2.47 -10.68
CA ALA A 94 3.84 -2.58 -10.27
C ALA A 94 3.05 -1.28 -10.51
N ARG A 95 3.67 -0.12 -10.31
CA ARG A 95 3.06 1.18 -10.64
C ARG A 95 2.88 1.34 -12.15
N ALA A 96 3.93 1.06 -12.92
CA ALA A 96 3.92 1.25 -14.37
C ALA A 96 2.90 0.36 -15.09
N SER A 97 2.68 -0.86 -14.59
CA SER A 97 1.67 -1.80 -15.11
C SER A 97 0.30 -1.70 -14.41
N GLY A 98 0.23 -0.91 -13.34
CA GLY A 98 -0.92 -0.78 -12.46
C GLY A 98 -1.80 0.44 -12.77
N ARG A 99 -2.94 0.47 -12.09
CA ARG A 99 -3.92 1.56 -12.08
C ARG A 99 -4.11 2.07 -10.66
N LEU A 100 -4.16 3.39 -10.52
CA LEU A 100 -4.52 4.04 -9.26
C LEU A 100 -5.96 4.57 -9.35
N LEU A 101 -6.85 4.02 -8.52
CA LEU A 101 -8.21 4.51 -8.34
C LEU A 101 -8.26 5.48 -7.16
N ILE A 102 -8.70 6.71 -7.41
CA ILE A 102 -8.89 7.77 -6.41
C ILE A 102 -10.39 8.07 -6.32
N VAL A 103 -11.02 7.70 -5.20
CA VAL A 103 -12.44 7.94 -4.96
C VAL A 103 -12.60 9.07 -3.93
N LEU A 104 -13.36 10.10 -4.29
CA LEU A 104 -13.74 11.19 -3.40
C LEU A 104 -15.05 10.82 -2.68
N ASN A 105 -14.95 10.44 -1.41
CA ASN A 105 -16.14 10.12 -0.61
C ASN A 105 -16.97 11.37 -0.32
N HIS A 106 -18.27 11.19 -0.12
CA HIS A 106 -19.22 12.28 0.20
C HIS A 106 -18.87 13.10 1.45
N GLN A 107 -18.01 12.59 2.35
CA GLN A 107 -17.53 13.31 3.54
C GLN A 107 -16.23 14.10 3.27
N GLY A 108 -15.81 14.25 2.02
CA GLY A 108 -14.56 14.90 1.64
C GLY A 108 -13.31 14.02 1.82
N GLY A 109 -13.47 12.77 2.25
CA GLY A 109 -12.37 11.82 2.38
C GLY A 109 -11.91 11.29 1.03
N ILE A 110 -10.60 11.20 0.81
CA ILE A 110 -10.02 10.59 -0.40
C ILE A 110 -9.65 9.14 -0.10
N ASN A 111 -10.20 8.20 -0.85
CA ASN A 111 -9.80 6.80 -0.82
C ASN A 111 -8.93 6.47 -2.03
N ARG A 112 -7.72 5.94 -1.79
CA ARG A 112 -6.77 5.54 -2.84
C ARG A 112 -6.63 4.03 -2.84
N SER A 113 -6.90 3.41 -3.99
CA SER A 113 -6.79 1.97 -4.22
C SER A 113 -5.92 1.69 -5.44
N ALA A 114 -4.92 0.82 -5.29
CA ALA A 114 -4.07 0.38 -6.38
C ALA A 114 -4.50 -0.99 -6.90
N CYS A 115 -4.66 -1.08 -8.21
CA CYS A 115 -5.17 -2.29 -8.85
C CYS A 115 -4.40 -2.61 -10.14
N SER A 116 -4.26 -3.89 -10.47
CA SER A 116 -3.81 -4.33 -11.79
C SER A 116 -5.02 -4.76 -12.63
N ILE A 117 -4.91 -4.57 -13.94
CA ILE A 117 -5.84 -5.20 -14.87
C ILE A 117 -5.54 -6.69 -14.81
N LYS A 118 -6.54 -7.50 -14.48
CA LYS A 118 -6.43 -8.94 -14.69
C LYS A 118 -6.16 -9.13 -16.18
N ALA A 119 -4.98 -9.63 -16.55
CA ALA A 119 -4.79 -10.13 -17.90
C ALA A 119 -5.97 -11.06 -18.15
N GLN A 120 -6.82 -10.73 -19.12
CA GLN A 120 -7.80 -11.71 -19.58
C GLN A 120 -6.97 -12.94 -19.86
N ARG A 121 -7.25 -14.05 -19.15
CA ARG A 121 -6.64 -15.34 -19.48
C ARG A 121 -6.77 -15.43 -20.99
N ALA A 122 -5.65 -15.42 -21.71
CA ALA A 122 -5.68 -15.75 -23.11
C ALA A 122 -6.49 -17.05 -23.17
N ALA A 123 -7.65 -17.00 -23.83
CA ALA A 123 -8.39 -18.22 -24.08
C ALA A 123 -7.37 -19.18 -24.68
N PRO A 124 -7.26 -20.43 -24.19
CA PRO A 124 -6.44 -21.39 -24.90
C PRO A 124 -6.88 -21.33 -26.36
N CYS A 125 -5.91 -21.10 -27.25
CA CYS A 125 -6.11 -21.32 -28.66
C CYS A 125 -6.32 -22.84 -28.83
N ASP A 126 -7.48 -23.34 -28.41
CA ASP A 126 -8.00 -24.63 -28.81
C ASP A 126 -8.40 -24.44 -30.26
N GLY A 127 -7.47 -24.80 -31.13
CA GLY A 127 -7.81 -25.05 -32.52
C GLY A 127 -8.75 -26.23 -32.58
N ASP A 128 -10.01 -26.00 -32.95
CA ASP A 128 -10.68 -26.70 -34.04
C ASP A 128 -12.08 -26.08 -34.27
N GLY A 129 -12.41 -25.78 -35.54
CA GLY A 129 -13.81 -25.80 -35.96
C GLY A 129 -14.61 -24.48 -36.04
N LEU A 130 -14.35 -23.69 -37.08
CA LEU A 130 -15.35 -23.25 -38.07
C LEU A 130 -16.56 -22.38 -37.64
N HIS A 131 -16.42 -21.04 -37.67
CA HIS A 131 -17.19 -20.10 -38.53
C HIS A 131 -16.99 -18.63 -38.09
N SER A 132 -16.27 -17.90 -38.95
CA SER A 132 -16.52 -16.52 -39.39
C SER A 132 -17.07 -15.50 -38.38
N ALA A 133 -16.25 -14.52 -37.98
CA ALA A 133 -16.13 -13.25 -38.71
C ALA A 133 -15.31 -12.20 -37.92
N ASN A 134 -14.34 -11.61 -38.64
CA ASN A 134 -13.70 -10.30 -38.40
C ASN A 134 -12.84 -10.13 -37.15
N PHE A 135 -11.51 -10.10 -37.31
CA PHE A 135 -10.77 -8.83 -37.31
C PHE A 135 -9.31 -9.04 -37.78
N LEU A 136 -8.96 -8.26 -38.80
CA LEU A 136 -7.69 -7.90 -39.41
C LEU A 136 -6.37 -8.56 -38.94
N ASP A 137 -5.80 -9.29 -39.90
CA ASP A 137 -4.40 -9.28 -40.37
C ASP A 137 -3.44 -8.27 -39.72
N CYS A 138 -2.36 -8.78 -39.12
CA CYS A 138 -1.07 -8.08 -39.03
C CYS A 138 -0.02 -8.97 -39.69
N SER A 139 0.11 -8.81 -41.01
CA SER A 139 1.21 -9.33 -41.81
C SER A 139 2.59 -8.81 -41.36
N THR A 140 3.55 -9.71 -41.50
CA THR A 140 5.00 -9.54 -41.45
C THR A 140 5.51 -8.47 -42.41
N THR A 141 6.51 -7.68 -41.99
CA THR A 141 7.74 -7.45 -42.75
C THR A 141 8.89 -7.19 -41.78
#